data_AF-A0A6L3EMJ5-F1
#
_entry.id   AF-A0A6L3EMJ5-F1
#
_cell.length_a   1.000
_cell.length_b   1.000
_cell.length_c   1.000
_cell.angle_alpha   90.00
_cell.angle_beta   90.00
_cell.angle_gamma   90.00
#
_symmetry.space_group_name_H-M   'P 1'
#
loop_
_entity.id
_entity.type
_entity.pdbx_description
1 polymer ?
#
loop_
_entity_poly.entity_id
_entity_poly.type
_entity_poly.pdbx_seq_one_letter_code
_entity_poly.pdbx_strand_id
1 'polypeptide(L)'
;NILDTSARIIRRHRESDTSISYNGDDIARDMLQAYLDTAGECELSYTNSNGDIVQLGFVEVTARAFRLSFDPYHCAELRWGAKGEELNSCQMDSVKWKWYENEQFLRNQIERRYEDRMGFTVEELTKPGPGNGVIEPPVIDVVRFLESGTDRSHPSNRPSAYTAAGQ
;
A
#
# COMPACT_ATOMS: atom_id res chain seq x y z
N ASN A 1 2.25 4.71 -10.66
CA ASN A 1 1.18 3.79 -10.16
C ASN A 1 -0.20 4.45 -10.39
N ILE A 2 -1.31 3.88 -9.88
CA ILE A 2 -2.67 4.47 -10.03
C ILE A 2 -2.77 5.84 -9.34
N LEU A 3 -2.20 6.00 -8.14
CA LEU A 3 -2.14 7.26 -7.40
C LEU A 3 -1.48 8.38 -8.23
N ASP A 4 -0.29 8.15 -8.79
CA ASP A 4 0.42 9.14 -9.61
C ASP A 4 -0.39 9.55 -10.85
N THR A 5 -1.09 8.58 -11.43
CA THR A 5 -1.92 8.80 -12.61
C THR A 5 -3.13 9.66 -12.26
N SER A 6 -3.80 9.37 -11.14
CA SER A 6 -4.89 10.18 -10.60
C SER A 6 -4.44 11.61 -10.28
N ALA A 7 -3.33 11.76 -9.56
CA ALA A 7 -2.78 13.07 -9.22
C ALA A 7 -2.42 13.89 -10.47
N ARG A 8 -1.81 13.26 -11.48
CA ARG A 8 -1.48 13.90 -12.75
C ARG A 8 -2.73 14.35 -13.51
N ILE A 9 -3.77 13.52 -13.58
CA ILE A 9 -5.03 13.88 -14.26
C ILE A 9 -5.69 15.06 -13.57
N ILE A 10 -5.83 15.02 -12.24
CA ILE A 10 -6.43 16.11 -11.45
C ILE A 10 -5.66 17.42 -11.63
N ARG A 11 -4.32 17.37 -11.57
CA ARG A 11 -3.47 18.56 -11.79
C ARG A 11 -3.70 19.16 -13.18
N ARG A 12 -3.62 18.34 -14.23
CA ARG A 12 -3.79 18.80 -15.62
C ARG A 12 -5.19 19.37 -15.87
N HIS A 13 -6.22 18.76 -15.27
CA HIS A 13 -7.57 19.31 -15.33
C HIS A 13 -7.67 20.69 -14.66
N ARG A 14 -7.07 20.86 -13.47
CA ARG A 14 -7.00 22.17 -12.78
C ARG A 14 -6.24 23.23 -13.58
N GLU A 15 -5.25 22.81 -14.35
CA GLU A 15 -4.48 23.67 -15.27
C GLU A 15 -5.21 23.93 -16.60
N SER A 16 -6.46 23.47 -16.76
CA SER A 16 -7.25 23.60 -17.99
C SER A 16 -6.58 23.01 -19.22
N ASP A 17 -5.81 21.92 -19.04
CA ASP A 17 -5.19 21.18 -20.14
C ASP A 17 -6.26 20.66 -21.11
N THR A 18 -6.24 21.16 -22.34
CA THR A 18 -7.25 20.88 -23.37
C THR A 18 -7.28 19.42 -23.83
N SER A 19 -6.28 18.62 -23.48
CA SER A 19 -6.30 17.17 -23.75
C SER A 19 -7.10 16.37 -22.73
N ILE A 20 -7.54 16.98 -21.61
CA ILE A 20 -8.42 16.38 -20.63
C ILE A 20 -9.88 16.74 -20.96
N SER A 21 -10.63 15.77 -21.48
CA SER A 21 -12.07 15.89 -21.68
C SER A 21 -12.81 15.38 -20.44
N TYR A 22 -13.44 16.27 -19.70
CA TYR A 22 -14.24 15.95 -18.52
C TYR A 22 -15.33 17.01 -18.33
N ASN A 23 -16.58 16.57 -18.15
CA ASN A 23 -17.76 17.45 -18.09
C ASN A 23 -18.48 17.42 -16.73
N GLY A 24 -17.93 16.75 -15.72
CA GLY A 24 -18.49 16.72 -14.37
C GLY A 24 -18.02 17.90 -13.51
N ASP A 25 -18.54 17.99 -12.30
CA ASP A 25 -18.29 19.12 -11.39
C ASP A 25 -17.10 18.90 -10.44
N ASP A 26 -16.74 17.64 -10.17
CA ASP A 26 -15.68 17.28 -9.23
C ASP A 26 -14.95 16.02 -9.69
N ILE A 27 -13.89 16.23 -10.46
CA ILE A 27 -13.09 15.14 -11.03
C ILE A 27 -12.51 14.22 -9.95
N ALA A 28 -12.19 14.72 -8.75
CA ALA A 28 -11.62 13.88 -7.70
C ALA A 28 -12.67 12.95 -7.11
N ARG A 29 -13.87 13.49 -6.82
CA ARG A 29 -15.01 12.71 -6.33
C ARG A 29 -15.49 11.70 -7.36
N ASP A 30 -15.56 12.07 -8.63
CA ASP A 30 -16.02 11.18 -9.69
C ASP A 30 -15.00 10.05 -9.96
N MET A 31 -13.70 10.35 -9.88
CA MET A 31 -12.65 9.32 -9.93
C MET A 31 -12.70 8.39 -8.71
N LEU A 32 -12.99 8.92 -7.51
CA LEU A 32 -13.16 8.11 -6.31
C LEU A 32 -14.34 7.16 -6.47
N GLN A 33 -15.48 7.67 -6.93
CA GLN A 33 -16.67 6.85 -7.16
C GLN A 33 -16.37 5.74 -8.18
N ALA A 34 -15.79 6.08 -9.34
CA ALA A 34 -15.42 5.09 -10.35
C ALA A 34 -14.46 4.01 -9.81
N TYR A 35 -13.50 4.41 -8.97
CA TYR A 35 -12.59 3.49 -8.31
C TYR A 35 -13.32 2.56 -7.34
N LEU A 36 -14.17 3.10 -6.46
CA LEU A 36 -14.90 2.32 -5.47
C LEU A 36 -15.91 1.36 -6.11
N ASP A 37 -16.60 1.80 -7.17
CA ASP A 37 -17.53 0.95 -7.91
C ASP A 37 -16.80 -0.27 -8.50
N THR A 38 -15.68 -0.03 -9.19
CA THR A 38 -14.88 -1.11 -9.80
C THR A 38 -14.22 -2.00 -8.74
N ALA A 39 -13.68 -1.41 -7.67
CA ALA A 39 -13.03 -2.15 -6.60
C ALA A 39 -14.02 -2.96 -5.76
N GLY A 40 -15.27 -2.51 -5.65
CA GLY A 40 -16.35 -3.19 -4.94
C GLY A 40 -16.80 -4.50 -5.61
N GLU A 41 -16.54 -4.66 -6.91
CA GLU A 41 -16.78 -5.91 -7.63
C GLU A 41 -15.70 -6.98 -7.34
N CYS A 42 -14.57 -6.59 -6.73
CA CYS A 42 -13.45 -7.47 -6.44
C CYS A 42 -13.55 -8.04 -5.02
N GLU A 43 -14.14 -9.22 -4.91
CA GLU A 43 -14.18 -10.02 -3.67
C GLU A 43 -12.95 -10.92 -3.56
N LEU A 44 -12.24 -10.82 -2.43
CA LEU A 44 -11.12 -11.69 -2.09
C LEU A 44 -11.45 -12.49 -0.82
N SER A 45 -10.85 -13.66 -0.68
CA SER A 45 -10.94 -14.42 0.55
C SER A 45 -9.67 -15.19 0.84
N TYR A 46 -9.50 -15.55 2.11
CA TYR A 46 -8.51 -16.53 2.51
C TYR A 46 -9.03 -17.42 3.63
N THR A 47 -8.44 -18.60 3.76
CA THR A 47 -8.71 -19.51 4.88
C THR A 47 -7.72 -19.22 6.00
N ASN A 48 -8.24 -18.87 7.18
CA ASN A 48 -7.42 -18.58 8.36
C ASN A 48 -6.85 -19.87 8.97
N SER A 49 -6.01 -19.75 10.00
CA SER A 49 -5.37 -20.88 10.67
C SER A 49 -6.34 -21.78 11.44
N ASN A 50 -7.59 -21.34 11.71
CA ASN A 50 -8.65 -22.16 12.28
C ASN A 50 -9.48 -22.90 11.22
N GLY A 51 -9.29 -22.60 9.93
CA GLY A 51 -10.07 -23.16 8.82
C GLY A 51 -11.28 -22.32 8.41
N ASP A 52 -11.51 -21.17 9.04
CA ASP A 52 -12.61 -20.28 8.68
C ASP A 52 -12.25 -19.44 7.44
N ILE A 53 -13.26 -19.12 6.63
CA ILE A 53 -13.11 -18.21 5.48
C ILE A 53 -13.22 -16.76 5.98
N VAL A 54 -12.19 -15.97 5.73
CA VAL A 54 -12.18 -14.52 5.94
C VAL A 54 -12.38 -13.84 4.59
N GLN A 55 -13.44 -13.05 4.49
CA GLN A 55 -13.77 -12.25 3.30
C GLN A 55 -13.11 -10.88 3.39
N LEU A 56 -12.55 -10.40 2.28
CA LEU A 56 -11.84 -9.12 2.18
C LEU A 56 -12.23 -8.41 0.88
N GLY A 57 -12.37 -7.08 0.93
CA GLY A 57 -12.49 -6.25 -0.27
C GLY A 57 -11.13 -5.88 -0.86
N PHE A 58 -11.07 -5.55 -2.15
CA PHE A 58 -9.83 -5.09 -2.80
C PHE A 58 -9.23 -3.85 -2.12
N VAL A 59 -10.07 -2.89 -1.73
CA VAL A 59 -9.64 -1.66 -1.02
C VAL A 59 -9.00 -2.02 0.32
N GLU A 60 -9.57 -2.99 1.03
CA GLU A 60 -9.05 -3.46 2.31
C GLU A 60 -7.68 -4.13 2.15
N VAL A 61 -7.51 -5.00 1.16
CA VAL A 61 -6.21 -5.63 0.87
C VAL A 61 -5.16 -4.58 0.50
N THR A 62 -5.53 -3.56 -0.28
CA THR A 62 -4.62 -2.46 -0.64
C THR A 62 -4.18 -1.68 0.61
N ALA A 63 -5.10 -1.42 1.54
CA ALA A 63 -4.78 -0.78 2.84
C ALA A 63 -3.94 -1.67 3.78
N ARG A 64 -3.85 -2.97 3.48
CA ARG A 64 -3.02 -3.95 4.20
C ARG A 64 -1.68 -4.22 3.51
N ALA A 65 -1.42 -3.69 2.31
CA ALA A 65 -0.31 -4.11 1.44
C ALA A 65 1.04 -4.26 2.16
N PHE A 66 1.46 -3.27 2.96
CA PHE A 66 2.75 -3.28 3.66
C PHE A 66 2.78 -4.10 4.97
N ARG A 67 1.66 -4.72 5.33
CA ARG A 67 1.54 -5.72 6.41
C ARG A 67 1.54 -7.15 5.89
N LEU A 68 1.34 -7.35 4.58
CA LEU A 68 1.34 -8.68 3.97
C LEU A 68 2.73 -9.30 4.11
N SER A 69 2.81 -10.41 4.84
CA SER A 69 4.06 -11.17 4.91
C SER A 69 4.30 -11.94 3.60
N PHE A 70 5.54 -11.89 3.13
CA PHE A 70 6.02 -12.74 2.03
C PHE A 70 6.60 -14.08 2.52
N ASP A 71 6.77 -14.28 3.83
CA ASP A 71 7.36 -15.50 4.39
C ASP A 71 6.29 -16.62 4.45
N PRO A 72 6.49 -17.76 3.77
CA PRO A 72 5.55 -18.89 3.78
C PRO A 72 5.40 -19.58 5.15
N TYR A 73 6.31 -19.35 6.09
CA TYR A 73 6.28 -19.94 7.44
C TYR A 73 5.43 -19.15 8.43
N HIS A 74 5.00 -17.94 8.07
CA HIS A 74 4.02 -17.17 8.83
C HIS A 74 2.59 -17.71 8.65
N CYS A 75 1.78 -17.52 9.69
CA CYS A 75 0.36 -17.87 9.69
C CYS A 75 -0.39 -17.15 8.55
N ALA A 76 -1.55 -17.69 8.16
CA ALA A 76 -2.30 -17.18 7.02
C ALA A 76 -2.70 -15.71 7.21
N GLU A 77 -3.04 -15.34 8.44
CA GLU A 77 -3.45 -14.02 8.87
C GLU A 77 -2.38 -12.97 8.54
N LEU A 78 -1.11 -13.23 8.88
CA LEU A 78 -0.01 -12.30 8.59
C LEU A 78 0.33 -12.24 7.10
N ARG A 79 0.20 -13.36 6.37
CA ARG A 79 0.31 -13.36 4.91
C ARG A 79 -0.81 -12.56 4.23
N TRP A 80 -1.92 -12.32 4.94
CA TRP A 80 -3.03 -11.45 4.54
C TRP A 80 -3.11 -10.12 5.31
N GLY A 81 -2.05 -9.76 6.04
CA GLY A 81 -1.90 -8.44 6.66
C GLY A 81 -2.94 -8.14 7.73
N ALA A 82 -3.47 -9.19 8.37
CA ALA A 82 -4.42 -9.13 9.46
C ALA A 82 -3.92 -8.29 10.64
N LYS A 83 -4.86 -7.78 11.45
CA LYS A 83 -4.60 -7.01 12.66
C LYS A 83 -5.72 -7.21 13.67
N GLY A 84 -5.46 -6.87 14.94
CA GLY A 84 -6.49 -6.91 15.99
C GLY A 84 -7.03 -8.33 16.20
N GLU A 85 -8.35 -8.46 16.31
CA GLU A 85 -9.01 -9.73 16.60
C GLU A 85 -8.79 -10.81 15.53
N GLU A 86 -8.53 -10.43 14.28
CA GLU A 86 -8.22 -11.37 13.18
C GLU A 86 -6.95 -12.18 13.48
N LEU A 87 -6.03 -11.66 14.29
CA LEU A 87 -4.82 -12.37 14.69
C LEU A 87 -5.06 -13.45 15.75
N ASN A 88 -6.26 -13.56 16.33
CA ASN A 88 -6.54 -14.56 17.36
C ASN A 88 -6.44 -16.00 16.83
N SER A 89 -6.65 -16.23 15.54
CA SER A 89 -6.45 -17.53 14.90
C SER A 89 -4.98 -17.82 14.55
N CYS A 90 -4.11 -16.80 14.54
CA CYS A 90 -2.70 -16.95 14.21
C CYS A 90 -1.92 -17.63 15.36
N GLN A 91 -1.58 -18.90 15.18
CA GLN A 91 -0.75 -19.65 16.12
C GLN A 91 0.69 -19.72 15.60
N MET A 92 1.57 -18.90 16.18
CA MET A 92 3.01 -18.91 15.86
C MET A 92 3.85 -18.76 17.12
N ASP A 93 5.07 -19.32 17.09
CA ASP A 93 6.06 -19.14 18.14
C ASP A 93 6.67 -17.73 18.13
N SER A 94 7.37 -17.39 19.21
CA SER A 94 7.97 -16.07 19.40
C SER A 94 9.11 -15.76 18.42
N VAL A 95 9.73 -16.76 17.80
CA VAL A 95 10.79 -16.55 16.80
C VAL A 95 10.16 -16.06 15.50
N LYS A 96 9.07 -16.70 15.06
CA LYS A 96 8.32 -16.26 13.88
C LYS A 96 7.74 -14.85 14.03
N TRP A 97 7.22 -14.52 15.22
CA TRP A 97 6.77 -13.14 15.48
C TRP A 97 7.90 -12.12 15.31
N LYS A 98 9.11 -12.41 15.80
CA LYS A 98 10.26 -11.53 15.62
C LYS A 98 10.67 -11.38 14.15
N TRP A 99 10.62 -12.46 13.37
CA TRP A 99 10.84 -12.38 11.92
C TRP A 99 9.83 -11.43 11.28
N TYR A 100 8.54 -11.65 11.52
CA TYR A 100 7.49 -10.77 10.99
C TYR A 100 7.74 -9.31 11.37
N GLU A 101 8.00 -9.00 12.64
CA GLU A 101 8.22 -7.61 13.07
C GLU A 101 9.44 -6.98 12.39
N ASN A 102 10.58 -7.68 12.35
CA ASN A 102 11.82 -7.13 11.83
C ASN A 102 11.84 -7.03 10.28
N GLU A 103 11.05 -7.85 9.59
CA GLU A 103 10.88 -7.78 8.14
C GLU A 103 10.08 -6.55 7.66
N GLN A 104 9.61 -5.67 8.54
CA GLN A 104 8.76 -4.54 8.16
C GLN A 104 9.43 -3.64 7.11
N PHE A 105 10.72 -3.37 7.22
CA PHE A 105 11.43 -2.55 6.25
C PHE A 105 11.44 -3.19 4.86
N LEU A 106 11.62 -4.52 4.80
CA LEU A 106 11.55 -5.28 3.54
C LEU A 106 10.15 -5.22 2.95
N ARG A 107 9.11 -5.41 3.77
CA ARG A 107 7.72 -5.29 3.31
C ARG A 107 7.38 -3.92 2.76
N ASN A 108 8.03 -2.85 3.24
CA ASN A 108 7.83 -1.50 2.73
C ASN A 108 8.39 -1.26 1.31
N GLN A 109 9.17 -2.19 0.75
CA GLN A 109 9.69 -2.08 -0.61
C GLN A 109 8.70 -2.63 -1.64
N ILE A 110 8.45 -1.85 -2.70
CA ILE A 110 7.63 -2.29 -3.85
C ILE A 110 8.50 -2.84 -4.96
N GLU A 111 9.75 -2.38 -5.05
CA GLU A 111 10.67 -2.76 -6.11
C GLU A 111 11.60 -3.89 -5.65
N ARG A 112 11.69 -4.94 -6.46
CA ARG A 112 12.67 -5.99 -6.27
C ARG A 112 14.01 -5.55 -6.85
N ARG A 113 15.04 -5.52 -6.01
CA ARG A 113 16.44 -5.31 -6.40
C ARG A 113 17.16 -6.65 -6.34
N TYR A 114 17.67 -7.11 -7.48
CA TYR A 114 18.27 -8.46 -7.57
C TYR A 114 19.71 -8.49 -7.05
N GLU A 115 20.34 -7.32 -6.99
CA GLU A 115 21.67 -7.06 -6.46
C GLU A 115 21.72 -7.03 -4.92
N ASP A 116 20.56 -6.95 -4.25
CA ASP A 116 20.50 -6.90 -2.80
C ASP A 116 20.76 -8.29 -2.17
N ARG A 117 21.51 -8.29 -1.06
CA ARG A 117 21.71 -9.48 -0.24
C ARG A 117 20.36 -9.95 0.30
N MET A 118 20.07 -11.25 0.21
CA MET A 118 18.81 -11.83 0.72
C MET A 118 18.98 -12.65 2.01
N GLY A 119 20.20 -13.02 2.38
CA GLY A 119 20.48 -13.85 3.56
C GLY A 119 20.69 -13.03 4.83
N PHE A 120 19.63 -12.39 5.33
CA PHE A 120 19.66 -11.65 6.59
C PHE A 120 19.43 -12.58 7.80
N THR A 121 20.00 -12.22 8.96
CA THR A 121 19.55 -12.75 10.25
C THR A 121 18.44 -11.89 10.85
N VAL A 122 17.69 -12.43 11.81
CA VAL A 122 16.64 -11.68 12.53
C VAL A 122 17.19 -10.39 13.14
N GLU A 123 18.41 -10.43 13.67
CA GLU A 123 19.07 -9.30 14.33
C GLU A 123 19.46 -8.22 13.32
N GLU A 124 19.92 -8.61 12.13
CA GLU A 124 20.25 -7.67 11.05
C GLU A 124 19.01 -6.92 10.55
N LEU A 125 17.83 -7.54 10.64
CA LEU A 125 16.56 -6.94 10.19
C LEU A 125 16.02 -5.85 11.13
N THR A 126 16.55 -5.71 12.35
CA THR A 126 16.04 -4.76 13.36
C THR A 126 16.16 -3.28 12.99
N LYS A 127 16.96 -2.94 11.97
CA LYS A 127 17.16 -1.57 11.49
C LYS A 127 17.29 -1.53 9.97
N PRO A 128 16.83 -0.48 9.30
CA PRO A 128 16.98 -0.34 7.86
C PRO A 128 18.47 -0.27 7.47
N GLY A 129 18.80 -0.71 6.27
CA GLY A 129 20.18 -0.68 5.76
C GLY A 129 20.24 -1.08 4.29
N PRO A 130 21.45 -1.11 3.69
CA PRO A 130 21.61 -1.58 2.31
C PRO A 130 21.01 -2.98 2.12
N GLY A 131 20.04 -3.09 1.20
CA GLY A 131 19.27 -4.31 0.96
C GLY A 131 18.23 -4.68 2.03
N ASN A 132 18.19 -4.00 3.18
CA ASN A 132 17.21 -4.21 4.24
C ASN A 132 16.15 -3.11 4.25
N GLY A 133 15.41 -3.00 3.15
CA GLY A 133 14.15 -2.29 3.21
C GLY A 133 14.20 -0.77 3.20
N VAL A 134 13.03 -0.15 3.40
CA VAL A 134 12.87 1.29 3.63
C VAL A 134 12.03 1.55 4.88
N ILE A 135 12.32 2.64 5.60
CA ILE A 135 11.65 2.97 6.87
C ILE A 135 10.16 3.20 6.66
N GLU A 136 9.83 4.10 5.74
CA GLU A 136 8.46 4.48 5.46
C GLU A 136 7.99 3.76 4.19
N PRO A 137 6.82 3.10 4.21
CA PRO A 137 6.23 2.60 2.99
C PRO A 137 5.87 3.79 2.08
N PRO A 138 6.03 3.64 0.76
CA PRO A 138 5.55 4.65 -0.17
C PRO A 138 4.03 4.78 -0.10
N VAL A 139 3.53 5.98 -0.33
CA VAL A 139 2.09 6.25 -0.37
C VAL A 139 1.50 5.60 -1.63
N ILE A 140 0.58 4.66 -1.45
CA ILE A 140 -0.15 3.99 -2.54
C ILE A 140 -1.67 4.13 -2.43
N ASP A 141 -2.14 4.70 -1.32
CA ASP A 141 -3.57 4.80 -1.00
C ASP A 141 -4.24 5.88 -1.85
N VAL A 142 -4.78 5.46 -2.98
CA VAL A 142 -5.50 6.33 -3.92
C VAL A 142 -6.83 6.79 -3.37
N VAL A 143 -7.48 5.98 -2.52
CA VAL A 143 -8.76 6.34 -1.87
C VAL A 143 -8.53 7.53 -0.97
N ARG A 144 -7.57 7.43 -0.04
CA ARG A 144 -7.22 8.54 0.86
C ARG A 144 -6.79 9.78 0.09
N PHE A 145 -6.04 9.62 -1.01
CA PHE A 145 -5.66 10.75 -1.85
C PHE A 145 -6.89 11.44 -2.48
N LEU A 146 -7.80 10.69 -3.10
CA LEU A 146 -8.97 11.25 -3.77
C LEU A 146 -9.97 11.84 -2.76
N GLU A 147 -10.14 11.23 -1.59
CA GLU A 147 -10.89 11.80 -0.46
C GLU A 147 -10.29 13.13 -0.01
N SER A 148 -8.96 13.20 0.13
CA SER A 148 -8.23 14.42 0.47
C SER A 148 -8.19 15.45 -0.67
N GLY A 149 -8.54 15.07 -1.90
CA GLY A 149 -8.61 15.96 -3.06
C GLY A 149 -9.65 17.08 -2.90
N THR A 150 -10.54 16.94 -1.92
CA THR A 150 -11.47 17.95 -1.40
C THR A 150 -10.79 19.01 -0.51
N ASP A 151 -9.58 18.73 0.00
CA ASP A 151 -8.78 19.60 0.86
C ASP A 151 -7.46 20.03 0.18
N ARG A 152 -7.35 21.34 -0.10
CA ARG A 152 -6.19 21.95 -0.78
C ARG A 152 -4.90 21.94 0.05
N SER A 153 -4.93 21.51 1.30
CA SER A 153 -3.79 21.60 2.23
C SER A 153 -2.95 20.31 2.37
N HIS A 154 -3.32 19.20 1.71
CA HIS A 154 -2.70 17.89 1.96
C HIS A 154 -1.26 17.75 1.40
N PRO A 155 -0.30 17.11 2.12
CA PRO A 155 1.11 17.04 1.72
C PRO A 155 1.39 16.32 0.39
N SER A 156 0.53 15.38 -0.01
CA SER A 156 0.61 14.68 -1.31
C SER A 156 0.26 15.58 -2.51
N ASN A 157 -0.28 16.78 -2.27
CA ASN A 157 -0.47 17.83 -3.27
C ASN A 157 0.75 18.76 -3.42
N ARG A 158 1.85 18.53 -2.68
CA ARG A 158 3.11 19.25 -2.91
C ARG A 158 3.85 18.58 -4.07
N PRO A 159 4.35 19.35 -5.07
CA PRO A 159 5.19 18.77 -6.10
C PRO A 159 6.39 18.08 -5.44
N SER A 160 6.66 16.85 -5.87
CA SER A 160 7.85 16.11 -5.46
C SER A 160 9.09 16.98 -5.73
N ALA A 161 9.96 17.12 -4.74
CA ALA A 161 11.20 17.90 -4.84
C ALA A 161 12.20 17.34 -5.88
N TYR A 162 11.87 16.24 -6.56
CA TYR A 162 12.68 15.62 -7.60
C TYR A 162 12.69 16.37 -8.95
N THR A 163 11.91 17.45 -9.13
CA THR A 163 11.89 18.20 -10.41
C THR A 163 12.63 19.54 -10.36
N ALA A 164 13.32 19.88 -9.27
CA ALA A 164 13.99 21.18 -9.09
C ALA A 164 15.52 21.17 -9.27
N ALA A 165 16.10 20.14 -9.89
CA ALA A 165 17.52 20.09 -10.27
C ALA A 165 17.66 19.64 -11.73
N GLY A 166 17.57 20.59 -12.65
CA GLY A 166 17.68 20.31 -14.07
C GLY A 166 17.33 21.50 -14.97
N GLN A 167 18.05 22.61 -14.81
CA GLN A 167 18.35 23.57 -15.86
C GLN A 167 19.80 24.03 -15.69
#